data_AF-A0A6L8EXJ6-F1
#
_entry.id   AF-A0A6L8EXJ6-F1
#
_cell.length_a   1.000
_cell.length_b   1.000
_cell.length_c   1.000
_cell.angle_alpha   90.00
_cell.angle_beta   90.00
_cell.angle_gamma   90.00
#
_symmetry.space_group_name_H-M   'P 1'
#
loop_
_entity.id
_entity.type
_entity.pdbx_description
1 polymer ?
#
loop_
_entity_poly.entity_id
_entity_poly.type
_entity_poly.pdbx_seq_one_letter_code
_entity_poly.pdbx_strand_id
1 'polypeptide(L)'
;MSRYIFSDRFLVGVFFFLMFSVLFFRSHSIAETGIDTAVAEAEKLILSEKYYEAILALETFLMSKEKSKAQEEALWLAHQLSEKVVEKVEEEQHELYQRRSEYQTQAEQESMTEVITVWWDATSEKMRVLNRLGADAGYWADPISSFYYNEGFLQQLIDRYPESPKRAVAEYYLIFDWLGSPRPETLSLTLSALHAYIEKYEKTGRAEVYKAYLDIAHIHHGLWAVMTFEGRDGGMASRLKDDTKSTEAHKTEALKYYLKYHLNSHGLPEDEGYELLKNEEEFGWSYIIYGIC
;
A
#
# COMPACT_ATOMS: atom_id res chain seq x y z
N MET A 1 26.39 -29.96 -23.37
CA MET A 1 26.46 -30.50 -21.99
C MET A 1 27.47 -29.67 -21.23
N SER A 2 27.06 -29.11 -20.08
CA SER A 2 27.78 -28.13 -19.24
C SER A 2 27.55 -26.65 -19.58
N ARG A 3 26.69 -26.00 -18.76
CA ARG A 3 26.87 -24.68 -18.11
C ARG A 3 25.52 -24.16 -17.57
N TYR A 4 25.18 -24.52 -16.34
CA TYR A 4 24.20 -23.84 -15.50
C TYR A 4 24.53 -24.15 -14.03
N ILE A 5 25.57 -23.49 -13.51
CA ILE A 5 25.83 -23.39 -12.06
C ILE A 5 26.57 -22.07 -11.88
N PHE A 6 25.86 -20.93 -11.83
CA PHE A 6 26.34 -19.66 -11.27
C PHE A 6 25.21 -18.60 -11.40
N SER A 7 24.23 -18.63 -10.50
CA SER A 7 23.31 -17.49 -10.27
C SER A 7 22.85 -17.38 -8.82
N ASP A 8 22.83 -18.47 -8.05
CA ASP A 8 22.20 -18.46 -6.71
C ASP A 8 23.05 -17.88 -5.57
N ARG A 9 24.23 -17.30 -5.85
CA ARG A 9 25.13 -16.77 -4.81
C ARG A 9 25.21 -15.25 -4.74
N PHE A 10 24.59 -14.53 -5.68
CA PHE A 10 24.62 -13.07 -5.69
C PHE A 10 23.37 -12.44 -5.07
N LEU A 11 22.19 -13.10 -5.18
CA LEU A 11 20.94 -12.62 -4.59
C LEU A 11 20.92 -12.67 -3.05
N VAL A 12 21.67 -13.60 -2.46
CA VAL A 12 21.81 -13.71 -0.99
C VAL A 12 22.69 -12.57 -0.43
N GLY A 13 23.58 -11.97 -1.23
CA GLY A 13 24.52 -10.95 -0.76
C GLY A 13 23.90 -9.57 -0.52
N VAL A 14 22.87 -9.20 -1.29
CA VAL A 14 22.25 -7.86 -1.23
C VAL A 14 21.18 -7.78 -0.15
N PHE A 15 20.42 -8.87 0.07
CA PHE A 15 19.46 -8.96 1.19
C PHE A 15 20.14 -8.95 2.56
N PHE A 16 21.37 -9.45 2.67
CA PHE A 16 22.11 -9.42 3.93
C PHE A 16 22.62 -8.03 4.32
N PHE A 17 22.85 -7.12 3.36
CA PHE A 17 23.46 -5.81 3.64
C PHE A 17 22.44 -4.76 4.14
N LEU A 18 21.17 -4.87 3.71
CA LEU A 18 20.10 -4.00 4.22
C LEU A 18 19.60 -4.43 5.62
N MET A 19 19.62 -5.74 5.95
CA MET A 19 19.33 -6.19 7.32
C MET A 19 20.43 -5.86 8.34
N PHE A 20 21.71 -5.80 7.93
CA PHE A 20 22.81 -5.56 8.87
C PHE A 20 23.01 -4.09 9.27
N SER A 21 22.45 -3.14 8.52
CA SER A 21 22.66 -1.70 8.80
C SER A 21 21.83 -1.18 9.97
N VAL A 22 20.91 -1.98 10.52
CA VAL A 22 20.14 -1.69 11.74
C VAL A 22 20.88 -2.18 13.00
N LEU A 23 21.92 -2.99 12.84
CA LEU A 23 22.79 -3.45 13.93
C LEU A 23 23.96 -2.48 14.05
N PHE A 24 23.91 -1.55 15.01
CA PHE A 24 25.02 -1.08 15.86
C PHE A 24 24.71 0.33 16.38
N PHE A 25 24.08 0.41 17.55
CA PHE A 25 24.53 1.19 18.71
C PHE A 25 23.50 0.97 19.81
N ARG A 26 23.85 0.14 20.80
CA ARG A 26 23.06 -0.04 22.02
C ARG A 26 23.92 0.18 23.25
N SER A 27 23.53 1.14 24.06
CA SER A 27 23.98 1.29 25.44
C SER A 27 22.83 0.90 26.36
N HIS A 28 23.06 -0.16 27.16
CA HIS A 28 22.07 -0.89 27.93
C HIS A 28 21.35 -0.05 29.00
N SER A 29 20.04 -0.22 29.08
CA SER A 29 19.24 0.01 30.28
C SER A 29 18.15 -1.07 30.38
N ILE A 30 17.87 -1.56 31.57
CA ILE A 30 17.03 -2.73 31.90
C ILE A 30 15.56 -2.61 31.42
N ALA A 31 15.13 -1.44 30.93
CA ALA A 31 13.86 -1.26 30.22
C ALA A 31 13.88 -1.76 28.75
N GLU A 32 15.06 -1.94 28.14
CA GLU A 32 15.23 -2.37 26.74
C GLU A 32 14.93 -3.85 26.52
N THR A 33 15.07 -4.71 27.54
CA THR A 33 14.97 -6.17 27.35
C THR A 33 13.58 -6.65 26.92
N GLY A 34 12.51 -5.93 27.30
CA GLY A 34 11.14 -6.24 26.86
C GLY A 34 10.83 -5.70 25.45
N ILE A 35 11.55 -4.65 25.02
CA ILE A 35 11.40 -4.04 23.71
C ILE A 35 11.98 -4.94 22.63
N ASP A 36 13.16 -5.46 22.89
CA ASP A 36 13.86 -6.28 21.92
C ASP A 36 13.20 -7.62 21.72
N THR A 37 12.60 -8.16 22.78
CA THR A 37 11.92 -9.44 22.71
C THR A 37 10.69 -9.36 21.83
N ALA A 38 9.90 -8.28 21.93
CA ALA A 38 8.69 -8.10 21.14
C ALA A 38 8.99 -7.79 19.67
N VAL A 39 9.98 -6.93 19.39
CA VAL A 39 10.39 -6.64 18.00
C VAL A 39 11.02 -7.88 17.36
N ALA A 40 11.91 -8.59 18.06
CA ALA A 40 12.52 -9.82 17.54
C ALA A 40 11.48 -10.95 17.35
N GLU A 41 10.46 -11.01 18.21
CA GLU A 41 9.34 -11.94 18.03
C GLU A 41 8.51 -11.59 16.78
N ALA A 42 8.17 -10.31 16.60
CA ALA A 42 7.50 -9.84 15.39
C ALA A 42 8.31 -10.18 14.13
N GLU A 43 9.62 -9.93 14.12
CA GLU A 43 10.52 -10.28 13.00
C GLU A 43 10.48 -11.77 12.65
N LYS A 44 10.52 -12.65 13.66
CA LYS A 44 10.41 -14.10 13.46
C LYS A 44 9.07 -14.49 12.83
N LEU A 45 7.99 -13.84 13.25
CA LEU A 45 6.64 -14.08 12.74
C LEU A 45 6.49 -13.59 11.30
N ILE A 46 7.08 -12.44 10.95
CA ILE A 46 7.13 -11.90 9.59
C ILE A 46 7.81 -12.88 8.64
N LEU A 47 8.94 -13.46 9.03
CA LEU A 47 9.64 -14.47 8.22
C LEU A 47 8.83 -15.75 8.00
N SER A 48 7.81 -15.98 8.82
CA SER A 48 6.88 -17.11 8.69
C SER A 48 5.54 -16.69 8.07
N GLU A 49 5.46 -15.47 7.50
CA GLU A 49 4.25 -14.86 6.92
C GLU A 49 3.06 -14.75 7.90
N LYS A 50 3.35 -14.72 9.21
CA LYS A 50 2.35 -14.58 10.28
C LYS A 50 2.16 -13.11 10.65
N TYR A 51 1.65 -12.32 9.70
CA TYR A 51 1.60 -10.86 9.82
C TYR A 51 0.67 -10.37 10.95
N TYR A 52 -0.48 -11.03 11.13
CA TYR A 52 -1.41 -10.69 12.20
C TYR A 52 -0.79 -10.93 13.58
N GLU A 53 -0.18 -12.09 13.79
CA GLU A 53 0.51 -12.43 15.02
C GLU A 53 1.71 -11.52 15.27
N ALA A 54 2.42 -11.11 14.22
CA ALA A 54 3.51 -10.15 14.32
C ALA A 54 3.03 -8.79 14.88
N ILE A 55 1.84 -8.32 14.47
CA ILE A 55 1.22 -7.13 15.05
C ILE A 55 0.85 -7.36 16.53
N LEU A 56 0.32 -8.54 16.88
CA LEU A 56 -0.02 -8.85 18.27
C LEU A 56 1.21 -8.87 19.19
N ALA A 57 2.36 -9.34 18.70
CA ALA A 57 3.61 -9.27 19.45
C ALA A 57 4.01 -7.83 19.82
N LEU A 58 3.56 -6.83 19.04
CA LEU A 58 3.81 -5.41 19.26
C LEU A 58 2.75 -4.74 20.17
N GLU A 59 1.72 -5.45 20.64
CA GLU A 59 0.54 -4.88 21.35
C GLU A 59 0.94 -3.95 22.50
N THR A 60 1.96 -4.33 23.29
CA THR A 60 2.40 -3.51 24.43
C THR A 60 2.88 -2.11 23.99
N PHE A 61 3.54 -2.00 22.83
CA PHE A 61 3.98 -0.71 22.31
C PHE A 61 2.85 0.07 21.65
N LEU A 62 2.01 -0.60 20.87
CA LEU A 62 0.88 0.00 20.18
C LEU A 62 -0.12 0.61 21.18
N MET A 63 -0.36 -0.09 22.30
CA MET A 63 -1.27 0.34 23.36
C MET A 63 -0.65 1.29 24.39
N SER A 64 0.68 1.47 24.37
CA SER A 64 1.36 2.34 25.34
C SER A 64 0.90 3.80 25.20
N LYS A 65 0.79 4.49 26.33
CA LYS A 65 0.58 5.95 26.35
C LYS A 65 1.89 6.73 26.36
N GLU A 66 3.00 6.07 26.69
CA GLU A 66 4.31 6.68 26.80
C GLU A 66 4.99 6.75 25.45
N LYS A 67 5.42 7.95 25.06
CA LYS A 67 6.16 8.15 23.82
C LYS A 67 7.56 7.57 23.93
N SER A 68 7.95 6.75 22.97
CA SER A 68 9.29 6.18 22.88
C SER A 68 9.64 5.88 21.43
N LYS A 69 10.94 5.80 21.13
CA LYS A 69 11.40 5.38 19.80
C LYS A 69 10.86 3.99 19.43
N ALA A 70 10.76 3.08 20.41
CA ALA A 70 10.20 1.76 20.21
C ALA A 70 8.73 1.78 19.79
N GLN A 71 7.92 2.64 20.42
CA GLN A 71 6.53 2.82 20.00
C GLN A 71 6.44 3.43 18.60
N GLU A 72 7.28 4.40 18.26
CA GLU A 72 7.33 4.96 16.90
C GLU A 72 7.66 3.88 15.85
N GLU A 73 8.66 3.04 16.10
CA GLU A 73 8.99 1.91 15.20
C GLU A 73 7.86 0.86 15.16
N ALA A 74 7.22 0.57 16.29
CA ALA A 74 6.11 -0.38 16.34
C ALA A 74 4.90 0.10 15.53
N LEU A 75 4.55 1.38 15.62
CA LEU A 75 3.48 1.98 14.80
C LEU A 75 3.80 1.88 13.31
N TRP A 76 5.05 2.18 12.93
CA TRP A 76 5.49 2.07 11.54
C TRP A 76 5.43 0.64 11.02
N LEU A 77 5.96 -0.32 11.79
CA LEU A 77 5.95 -1.72 11.42
C LEU A 77 4.52 -2.26 11.36
N ALA A 78 3.65 -1.90 12.31
CA ALA A 78 2.26 -2.32 12.32
C ALA A 78 1.47 -1.81 11.11
N HIS A 79 1.78 -0.60 10.60
CA HIS A 79 1.23 -0.12 9.32
C HIS A 79 1.60 -1.07 8.17
N GLN A 80 2.89 -1.34 7.97
CA GLN A 80 3.37 -2.20 6.88
C GLN A 80 2.78 -3.62 6.95
N LEU A 81 2.57 -4.14 8.17
CA LEU A 81 1.98 -5.45 8.37
C LEU A 81 0.46 -5.46 8.17
N SER A 82 -0.24 -4.36 8.43
CA SER A 82 -1.70 -4.31 8.30
C SER A 82 -2.13 -4.41 6.84
N GLU A 83 -1.40 -3.77 5.92
CA GLU A 83 -1.58 -3.96 4.47
C GLU A 83 -1.47 -5.44 4.09
N LYS A 84 -0.43 -6.13 4.60
CA LYS A 84 -0.22 -7.56 4.34
C LYS A 84 -1.27 -8.47 4.96
N VAL A 85 -1.82 -8.11 6.12
CA VAL A 85 -2.95 -8.84 6.71
C VAL A 85 -4.19 -8.73 5.84
N VAL A 86 -4.51 -7.54 5.33
CA VAL A 86 -5.65 -7.33 4.45
C VAL A 86 -5.48 -8.08 3.13
N GLU A 87 -4.30 -7.98 2.50
CA GLU A 87 -3.96 -8.72 1.27
C GLU A 87 -4.18 -10.23 1.45
N LYS A 88 -3.69 -10.81 2.56
CA LYS A 88 -3.90 -12.23 2.86
C LYS A 88 -5.36 -12.60 3.09
N VAL A 89 -6.14 -11.71 3.71
CA VAL A 89 -7.57 -11.92 3.90
C VAL A 89 -8.31 -11.90 2.55
N GLU A 90 -7.94 -11.02 1.64
CA GLU A 90 -8.51 -10.98 0.29
C GLU A 90 -8.15 -12.22 -0.54
N GLU A 91 -6.90 -12.69 -0.46
CA GLU A 91 -6.45 -13.95 -1.07
C GLU A 91 -7.29 -15.14 -0.57
N GLU A 92 -7.40 -15.32 0.76
CA GLU A 92 -8.18 -16.40 1.37
C GLU A 92 -9.65 -16.33 0.97
N GLN A 93 -10.22 -15.13 0.94
CA GLN A 93 -11.59 -14.91 0.50
C GLN A 93 -11.79 -15.35 -0.94
N HIS A 94 -10.89 -14.94 -1.83
CA HIS A 94 -10.95 -15.27 -3.24
C HIS A 94 -10.91 -16.79 -3.46
N GLU A 95 -10.00 -17.50 -2.79
CA GLU A 95 -9.90 -18.96 -2.82
C GLU A 95 -11.19 -19.65 -2.35
N LEU A 96 -11.81 -19.16 -1.27
CA LEU A 96 -13.07 -19.71 -0.76
C LEU A 96 -14.22 -19.56 -1.76
N TYR A 97 -14.35 -18.41 -2.41
CA TYR A 97 -15.38 -18.19 -3.41
C TYR A 97 -15.12 -18.98 -4.70
N GLN A 98 -13.86 -19.12 -5.12
CA GLN A 98 -13.50 -20.00 -6.23
C GLN A 98 -13.91 -21.44 -5.92
N ARG A 99 -13.53 -21.98 -4.75
CA ARG A 99 -13.92 -23.34 -4.33
C ARG A 99 -15.43 -23.51 -4.24
N ARG A 100 -16.17 -22.50 -3.78
CA ARG A 100 -17.63 -22.54 -3.77
C ARG A 100 -18.21 -22.74 -5.17
N SER A 101 -17.63 -22.10 -6.18
CA SER A 101 -18.08 -22.18 -7.57
C SER A 101 -17.85 -23.56 -8.21
N GLU A 102 -16.96 -24.38 -7.64
CA GLU A 102 -16.66 -25.74 -8.10
C GLU A 102 -17.73 -26.76 -7.69
N TYR A 103 -18.56 -26.45 -6.69
CA TYR A 103 -19.58 -27.38 -6.20
C TYR A 103 -20.86 -27.35 -7.05
N GLN A 104 -21.29 -28.54 -7.46
CA GLN A 104 -22.40 -28.74 -8.40
C GLN A 104 -23.71 -29.07 -7.71
N THR A 105 -23.66 -29.60 -6.48
CA THR A 105 -24.88 -29.96 -5.73
C THR A 105 -25.23 -28.93 -4.66
N GLN A 106 -26.52 -28.83 -4.35
CA GLN A 106 -27.02 -27.92 -3.32
C GLN A 106 -26.43 -28.23 -1.93
N ALA A 107 -26.30 -29.51 -1.57
CA ALA A 107 -25.76 -29.92 -0.26
C ALA A 107 -24.29 -29.51 -0.08
N GLU A 108 -23.49 -29.59 -1.15
CA GLU A 108 -22.10 -29.13 -1.13
C GLU A 108 -21.99 -27.61 -1.04
N GLN A 109 -22.87 -26.89 -1.74
CA GLN A 109 -22.94 -25.43 -1.67
C GLN A 109 -23.35 -24.95 -0.26
N GLU A 110 -24.29 -25.63 0.39
CA GLU A 110 -24.70 -25.35 1.77
C GLU A 110 -23.55 -25.58 2.76
N SER A 111 -22.80 -26.69 2.62
CA SER A 111 -21.60 -26.94 3.43
C SER A 111 -20.53 -25.87 3.23
N MET A 112 -20.31 -25.40 2.00
CA MET A 112 -19.35 -24.33 1.74
C MET A 112 -19.82 -22.98 2.27
N THR A 113 -21.13 -22.71 2.30
CA THR A 113 -21.68 -21.53 2.97
C THR A 113 -21.39 -21.53 4.47
N GLU A 114 -21.45 -22.69 5.14
CA GLU A 114 -21.05 -22.81 6.54
C GLU A 114 -19.55 -22.50 6.73
N VAL A 115 -18.68 -23.05 5.88
CA VAL A 115 -17.23 -22.75 5.91
C VAL A 115 -16.94 -21.26 5.73
N ILE A 116 -17.58 -20.62 4.74
CA ILE A 116 -17.45 -19.18 4.51
C ILE A 116 -17.93 -18.38 5.72
N THR A 117 -19.02 -18.81 6.37
CA THR A 117 -19.54 -18.14 7.56
C THR A 117 -18.56 -18.23 8.73
N VAL A 118 -17.98 -19.40 8.98
CA VAL A 118 -16.95 -19.58 10.03
C VAL A 118 -15.71 -18.76 9.75
N TRP A 119 -15.25 -18.74 8.49
CA TRP A 119 -14.13 -17.89 8.07
C TRP A 119 -14.45 -16.40 8.28
N TRP A 120 -15.65 -15.97 7.90
CA TRP A 120 -16.12 -14.59 8.06
C TRP A 120 -16.08 -14.15 9.53
N ASP A 121 -16.57 -14.99 10.44
CA ASP A 121 -16.58 -14.70 11.87
C ASP A 121 -15.15 -14.59 12.43
N ALA A 122 -14.25 -15.50 12.04
CA ALA A 122 -12.86 -15.49 12.47
C ALA A 122 -12.12 -14.24 11.95
N THR A 123 -12.28 -13.90 10.68
CA THR A 123 -11.67 -12.71 10.08
C THR A 123 -12.23 -11.43 10.68
N SER A 124 -13.55 -11.36 10.90
CA SER A 124 -14.17 -10.21 11.56
C SER A 124 -13.62 -9.99 12.97
N GLU A 125 -13.34 -11.06 13.72
CA GLU A 125 -12.70 -10.94 15.03
C GLU A 125 -11.23 -10.47 14.92
N LYS A 126 -10.46 -10.97 13.95
CA LYS A 126 -9.10 -10.46 13.68
C LYS A 126 -9.13 -8.95 13.45
N MET A 127 -10.05 -8.46 12.61
CA MET A 127 -10.19 -7.02 12.32
C MET A 127 -10.62 -6.20 13.54
N ARG A 128 -11.53 -6.72 14.38
CA ARG A 128 -11.88 -6.08 15.65
C ARG A 128 -10.68 -5.95 16.58
N VAL A 129 -9.84 -6.97 16.67
CA VAL A 129 -8.61 -6.92 17.46
C VAL A 129 -7.63 -5.90 16.90
N LEU A 130 -7.41 -5.86 15.58
CA LEU A 130 -6.56 -4.85 14.95
C LEU A 130 -7.10 -3.42 15.21
N ASN A 131 -8.41 -3.21 15.14
CA ASN A 131 -9.02 -1.92 15.44
C ASN A 131 -8.88 -1.51 16.90
N ARG A 132 -8.90 -2.46 17.82
CA ARG A 132 -8.58 -2.20 19.23
C ARG A 132 -7.15 -1.71 19.41
N LEU A 133 -6.21 -2.22 18.61
CA LEU A 133 -4.81 -1.77 18.59
C LEU A 133 -4.65 -0.43 17.85
N GLY A 134 -5.64 -0.05 17.04
CA GLY A 134 -5.72 1.22 16.34
C GLY A 134 -5.32 1.19 14.87
N ALA A 135 -5.52 0.04 14.21
CA ALA A 135 -5.33 -0.11 12.77
C ALA A 135 -6.41 0.62 11.93
N ASP A 136 -7.60 0.84 12.48
CA ASP A 136 -8.74 1.41 11.74
C ASP A 136 -9.12 0.64 10.46
N ALA A 137 -9.04 -0.69 10.47
CA ALA A 137 -9.52 -1.54 9.40
C ALA A 137 -11.04 -1.42 9.22
N GLY A 138 -11.47 -1.16 7.99
CA GLY A 138 -12.85 -1.05 7.57
C GLY A 138 -13.39 -2.32 6.91
N TYR A 139 -14.69 -2.30 6.64
CA TYR A 139 -15.40 -3.35 5.92
C TYR A 139 -16.32 -2.73 4.87
N TRP A 140 -16.24 -3.21 3.64
CA TRP A 140 -17.08 -2.77 2.53
C TRP A 140 -18.13 -3.83 2.19
N ALA A 141 -19.41 -3.47 2.34
CA ALA A 141 -20.53 -4.44 2.35
C ALA A 141 -21.14 -4.76 0.96
N ASP A 142 -20.56 -4.29 -0.14
CA ASP A 142 -21.06 -4.56 -1.50
C ASP A 142 -20.56 -5.94 -2.01
N PRO A 143 -20.93 -6.46 -3.21
CA PRO A 143 -21.16 -7.91 -3.44
C PRO A 143 -19.96 -8.86 -3.31
N ILE A 144 -18.75 -8.34 -3.04
CA ILE A 144 -17.52 -9.12 -2.81
C ILE A 144 -17.07 -9.05 -1.34
N SER A 145 -17.69 -8.21 -0.50
CA SER A 145 -17.46 -8.12 0.95
C SER A 145 -15.98 -8.08 1.34
N SER A 146 -15.23 -7.01 1.02
CA SER A 146 -13.79 -6.93 1.34
C SER A 146 -13.50 -6.15 2.63
N PHE A 147 -12.39 -6.50 3.27
CA PHE A 147 -11.78 -5.70 4.33
C PHE A 147 -10.76 -4.76 3.72
N TYR A 148 -10.56 -3.60 4.34
CA TYR A 148 -9.55 -2.63 3.92
C TYR A 148 -8.89 -2.02 5.15
N TYR A 149 -7.65 -1.57 5.03
CA TYR A 149 -6.91 -0.95 6.12
C TYR A 149 -6.93 0.56 5.95
N ASN A 150 -7.49 1.31 6.94
CA ASN A 150 -7.55 2.77 6.86
C ASN A 150 -6.38 3.47 7.58
N GLU A 151 -5.16 2.97 7.40
CA GLU A 151 -3.96 3.66 7.84
C GLU A 151 -3.92 4.19 9.29
N GLY A 152 -4.69 3.59 10.20
CA GLY A 152 -4.89 4.12 11.55
C GLY A 152 -3.59 4.22 12.36
N PHE A 153 -2.62 3.34 12.09
CA PHE A 153 -1.31 3.42 12.71
C PHE A 153 -0.46 4.59 12.18
N LEU A 154 -0.59 4.96 10.91
CA LEU A 154 0.07 6.15 10.36
C LEU A 154 -0.52 7.43 10.93
N GLN A 155 -1.84 7.49 11.07
CA GLN A 155 -2.50 8.64 11.70
C GLN A 155 -2.02 8.81 13.15
N GLN A 156 -1.96 7.72 13.92
CA GLN A 156 -1.39 7.73 15.26
C GLN A 156 0.09 8.15 15.29
N LEU A 157 0.89 7.72 14.32
CA LEU A 157 2.29 8.11 14.19
C LEU A 157 2.41 9.63 14.01
N ILE A 158 1.61 10.24 13.14
CA ILE A 158 1.63 11.70 12.92
C ILE A 158 1.19 12.46 14.18
N ASP A 159 0.10 12.03 14.80
CA ASP A 159 -0.48 12.72 15.95
C ASP A 159 0.45 12.67 17.17
N ARG A 160 1.10 11.53 17.38
CA ARG A 160 1.99 11.32 18.53
C ARG A 160 3.42 11.77 18.27
N TYR A 161 3.92 11.63 17.05
CA TYR A 161 5.31 11.90 16.68
C TYR A 161 5.37 12.91 15.53
N PRO A 162 4.95 14.18 15.76
CA PRO A 162 4.90 15.19 14.72
C PRO A 162 6.27 15.55 14.13
N GLU A 163 7.35 15.25 14.84
CA GLU A 163 8.73 15.48 14.39
C GLU A 163 9.42 14.21 13.86
N SER A 164 8.65 13.12 13.69
CA SER A 164 9.20 11.84 13.19
C SER A 164 9.81 12.02 11.80
N PRO A 165 10.99 11.41 11.51
CA PRO A 165 11.53 11.37 10.15
C PRO A 165 10.61 10.62 9.17
N LYS A 166 9.67 9.81 9.69
CA LYS A 166 8.67 9.04 8.93
C LYS A 166 7.41 9.84 8.61
N ARG A 167 7.22 11.02 9.21
CA ARG A 167 6.01 11.85 9.05
C ARG A 167 5.68 12.17 7.60
N ALA A 168 6.68 12.56 6.81
CA ALA A 168 6.45 12.88 5.40
C ALA A 168 5.86 11.67 4.64
N VAL A 169 6.41 10.48 4.88
CA VAL A 169 5.91 9.25 4.25
C VAL A 169 4.50 8.91 4.73
N ALA A 170 4.24 9.03 6.03
CA ALA A 170 2.92 8.81 6.60
C ALA A 170 1.87 9.78 6.02
N GLU A 171 2.20 11.07 5.90
CA GLU A 171 1.32 12.08 5.31
C GLU A 171 0.97 11.78 3.85
N TYR A 172 1.88 11.17 3.09
CA TYR A 172 1.61 10.77 1.71
C TYR A 172 0.58 9.63 1.63
N TYR A 173 0.78 8.53 2.36
CA TYR A 173 -0.13 7.39 2.30
C TYR A 173 -1.54 7.72 2.81
N LEU A 174 -1.64 8.62 3.79
CA LEU A 174 -2.94 9.12 4.28
C LEU A 174 -3.73 9.98 3.27
N ILE A 175 -3.11 10.43 2.17
CA ILE A 175 -3.85 11.12 1.10
C ILE A 175 -4.87 10.16 0.46
N PHE A 176 -4.51 8.89 0.32
CA PHE A 176 -5.34 7.88 -0.32
C PHE A 176 -6.22 7.12 0.65
N ASP A 177 -5.94 7.19 1.94
CA ASP A 177 -6.66 6.48 2.99
C ASP A 177 -8.16 6.83 3.13
N TRP A 178 -8.57 7.98 2.59
CA TRP A 178 -9.98 8.39 2.51
C TRP A 178 -10.51 8.43 1.06
N LEU A 179 -9.60 8.20 0.11
CA LEU A 179 -9.76 8.49 -1.31
C LEU A 179 -9.29 7.30 -2.17
N GLY A 180 -9.20 6.09 -1.59
CA GLY A 180 -8.43 4.91 -2.07
C GLY A 180 -8.80 4.38 -3.46
N SER A 181 -9.82 4.95 -4.06
CA SER A 181 -9.91 5.14 -5.49
C SER A 181 -10.55 6.50 -5.65
N PRO A 182 -9.87 7.53 -6.17
CA PRO A 182 -10.40 8.88 -6.13
C PRO A 182 -11.68 8.87 -6.96
N ARG A 183 -12.80 8.86 -6.24
CA ARG A 183 -14.12 8.89 -6.85
C ARG A 183 -14.27 10.28 -7.46
N PRO A 184 -15.10 10.45 -8.48
CA PRO A 184 -15.34 11.77 -9.05
C PRO A 184 -15.66 12.84 -8.00
N GLU A 185 -16.35 12.45 -6.92
CA GLU A 185 -16.73 13.30 -5.78
C GLU A 185 -15.56 13.76 -4.89
N THR A 186 -14.43 13.06 -4.89
CA THR A 186 -13.28 13.34 -4.01
C THR A 186 -11.98 13.66 -4.77
N LEU A 187 -12.04 13.68 -6.10
CA LEU A 187 -10.89 13.87 -6.97
C LEU A 187 -10.20 15.22 -6.76
N SER A 188 -10.98 16.30 -6.63
CA SER A 188 -10.45 17.65 -6.40
C SER A 188 -9.74 17.77 -5.04
N LEU A 189 -10.25 17.09 -4.02
CA LEU A 189 -9.63 17.00 -2.70
C LEU A 189 -8.30 16.22 -2.78
N THR A 190 -8.30 15.08 -3.48
CA THR A 190 -7.09 14.26 -3.70
C THR A 190 -6.00 15.06 -4.39
N LEU A 191 -6.32 15.71 -5.52
CA LEU A 191 -5.37 16.52 -6.28
C LEU A 191 -4.84 17.70 -5.45
N SER A 192 -5.72 18.36 -4.68
CA SER A 192 -5.31 19.45 -3.78
C SER A 192 -4.35 18.96 -2.70
N ALA A 193 -4.61 17.79 -2.11
CA ALA A 193 -3.74 17.18 -1.11
C ALA A 193 -2.37 16.78 -1.69
N LEU A 194 -2.34 16.18 -2.90
CA LEU A 194 -1.09 15.85 -3.60
C LEU A 194 -0.27 17.10 -3.93
N HIS A 195 -0.92 18.17 -4.42
CA HIS A 195 -0.24 19.44 -4.65
C HIS A 195 0.33 20.06 -3.37
N ALA A 196 -0.44 20.06 -2.28
CA ALA A 196 0.02 20.56 -0.99
C ALA A 196 1.20 19.73 -0.43
N TYR A 197 1.14 18.40 -0.60
CA TYR A 197 2.23 17.49 -0.23
C TYR A 197 3.52 17.82 -0.99
N ILE A 198 3.42 17.99 -2.31
CA ILE A 198 4.54 18.38 -3.17
C ILE A 198 5.09 19.75 -2.73
N GLU A 199 4.26 20.77 -2.57
CA GLU A 199 4.71 22.10 -2.15
C GLU A 199 5.49 22.07 -0.84
N LYS A 200 5.03 21.24 0.10
CA LYS A 200 5.67 21.06 1.40
C LYS A 200 6.99 20.30 1.32
N TYR A 201 7.09 19.27 0.49
CA TYR A 201 8.21 18.32 0.51
C TYR A 201 9.11 18.29 -0.73
N GLU A 202 8.84 19.05 -1.81
CA GLU A 202 9.56 18.95 -3.09
C GLU A 202 11.09 19.05 -2.93
N LYS A 203 11.55 19.94 -2.05
CA LYS A 203 12.98 20.19 -1.81
C LYS A 203 13.70 19.07 -1.04
N THR A 204 12.98 18.07 -0.54
CA THR A 204 13.55 16.98 0.26
C THR A 204 14.14 15.85 -0.60
N GLY A 205 13.77 15.76 -1.88
CA GLY A 205 14.22 14.68 -2.77
C GLY A 205 13.69 13.29 -2.40
N ARG A 206 12.61 13.21 -1.61
CA ARG A 206 11.99 11.94 -1.18
C ARG A 206 11.29 11.22 -2.34
N ALA A 207 11.28 9.88 -2.28
CA ALA A 207 10.61 9.05 -3.27
C ALA A 207 9.09 9.31 -3.33
N GLU A 208 8.45 9.62 -2.21
CA GLU A 208 7.02 9.91 -2.14
C GLU A 208 6.64 11.20 -2.87
N VAL A 209 7.56 12.17 -3.00
CA VAL A 209 7.32 13.36 -3.83
C VAL A 209 7.20 12.93 -5.29
N TYR A 210 8.08 12.05 -5.75
CA TYR A 210 8.02 11.48 -7.08
C TYR A 210 6.73 10.68 -7.30
N LYS A 211 6.35 9.83 -6.33
CA LYS A 211 5.08 9.10 -6.39
C LYS A 211 3.88 10.06 -6.48
N ALA A 212 3.83 11.12 -5.66
CA ALA A 212 2.76 12.11 -5.70
C ALA A 212 2.61 12.77 -7.09
N TYR A 213 3.73 13.05 -7.77
CA TYR A 213 3.66 13.55 -9.15
C TYR A 213 3.13 12.51 -10.14
N LEU A 214 3.54 11.26 -10.00
CA LEU A 214 3.01 10.17 -10.82
C LEU A 214 1.52 9.96 -10.56
N ASP A 215 1.05 10.04 -9.32
CA ASP A 215 -0.36 9.90 -8.98
C ASP A 215 -1.21 11.01 -9.60
N ILE A 216 -0.72 12.27 -9.58
CA ILE A 216 -1.37 13.36 -10.32
C ILE A 216 -1.42 13.05 -11.83
N ALA A 217 -0.34 12.49 -12.39
CA ALA A 217 -0.29 12.12 -13.80
C ALA A 217 -1.29 11.00 -14.13
N HIS A 218 -1.38 9.96 -13.28
CA HIS A 218 -2.32 8.86 -13.42
C HIS A 218 -3.77 9.32 -13.30
N ILE A 219 -4.06 10.22 -12.35
CA ILE A 219 -5.39 10.83 -12.21
C ILE A 219 -5.78 11.56 -13.49
N HIS A 220 -4.93 12.45 -14.00
CA HIS A 220 -5.23 13.21 -15.22
C HIS A 220 -5.27 12.33 -16.48
N HIS A 221 -4.44 11.30 -16.55
CA HIS A 221 -4.51 10.30 -17.61
C HIS A 221 -5.86 9.57 -17.57
N GLY A 222 -6.26 9.05 -16.41
CA GLY A 222 -7.55 8.37 -16.23
C GLY A 222 -8.73 9.25 -16.64
N LEU A 223 -8.73 10.54 -16.26
CA LEU A 223 -9.73 11.52 -16.69
C LEU A 223 -9.76 11.70 -18.21
N TRP A 224 -8.60 11.91 -18.83
CA TRP A 224 -8.49 12.02 -20.28
C TRP A 224 -9.02 10.76 -20.98
N ALA A 225 -8.65 9.57 -20.51
CA ALA A 225 -9.07 8.31 -21.10
C ALA A 225 -10.59 8.12 -21.02
N VAL A 226 -11.18 8.36 -19.83
CA VAL A 226 -12.64 8.28 -19.62
C VAL A 226 -13.41 9.29 -20.49
N MET A 227 -12.86 10.48 -20.72
CA MET A 227 -13.48 11.51 -21.56
C MET A 227 -13.27 11.31 -23.07
N THR A 228 -12.24 10.55 -23.47
CA THR A 228 -11.87 10.34 -24.88
C THR A 228 -12.50 9.07 -25.45
N PHE A 229 -12.47 7.99 -24.68
CA PHE A 229 -12.91 6.67 -25.12
C PHE A 229 -14.29 6.38 -24.52
N GLU A 230 -15.34 6.53 -25.32
CA GLU A 230 -16.68 6.07 -24.94
C GLU A 230 -16.66 4.53 -24.78
N GLY A 231 -16.58 4.02 -23.54
CA GLY A 231 -16.43 2.58 -23.30
C GLY A 231 -16.83 2.07 -21.91
N ARG A 232 -17.89 1.24 -21.90
CA ARG A 232 -18.50 0.38 -20.84
C ARG A 232 -18.89 0.95 -19.48
N ASP A 233 -18.21 1.95 -18.93
CA ASP A 233 -18.55 2.58 -17.65
C ASP A 233 -18.92 4.05 -17.81
N GLY A 234 -19.97 4.33 -18.61
CA GLY A 234 -20.53 5.68 -18.80
C GLY A 234 -20.93 6.42 -17.50
N GLY A 235 -20.85 5.77 -16.35
CA GLY A 235 -20.98 6.35 -15.02
C GLY A 235 -19.80 7.21 -14.57
N MET A 236 -18.55 6.92 -14.96
CA MET A 236 -17.39 7.74 -14.53
C MET A 236 -17.41 9.12 -15.20
N ALA A 237 -17.55 9.16 -16.53
CA ALA A 237 -17.59 10.42 -17.30
C ALA A 237 -18.76 11.34 -16.89
N SER A 238 -19.92 10.76 -16.58
CA SER A 238 -21.13 11.51 -16.16
C SER A 238 -21.12 11.94 -14.69
N ARG A 239 -20.19 11.44 -13.88
CA ARG A 239 -19.97 11.82 -12.47
C ARG A 239 -18.90 12.91 -12.30
N LEU A 240 -18.12 13.21 -13.34
CA LEU A 240 -17.17 14.33 -13.38
C LEU A 240 -17.87 15.70 -13.56
N LYS A 241 -19.11 15.86 -13.06
CA LYS A 241 -19.95 17.05 -13.30
C LYS A 241 -19.28 18.39 -12.94
N ASP A 242 -18.21 18.35 -12.14
CA ASP A 242 -17.47 19.52 -11.68
C ASP A 242 -16.13 19.76 -12.38
N ASP A 243 -15.67 18.89 -13.30
CA ASP A 243 -14.41 19.16 -14.01
C ASP A 243 -14.64 20.05 -15.24
N THR A 244 -14.39 21.34 -15.04
CA THR A 244 -14.50 22.41 -16.05
C THR A 244 -13.40 22.34 -17.12
N LYS A 245 -12.46 21.39 -17.03
CA LYS A 245 -11.32 21.25 -17.94
C LYS A 245 -11.70 20.38 -19.15
N SER A 246 -11.18 20.74 -20.32
CA SER A 246 -11.35 19.94 -21.53
C SER A 246 -10.53 18.65 -21.48
N THR A 247 -10.92 17.65 -22.27
CA THR A 247 -10.15 16.41 -22.50
C THR A 247 -8.66 16.70 -22.78
N GLU A 248 -8.36 17.69 -23.62
CA GLU A 248 -7.00 18.12 -23.94
C GLU A 248 -6.24 18.75 -22.76
N ALA A 249 -6.92 19.41 -21.84
CA ALA A 249 -6.30 19.98 -20.65
C ALA A 249 -5.83 18.87 -19.68
N HIS A 250 -6.59 17.79 -19.53
CA HIS A 250 -6.17 16.63 -18.74
C HIS A 250 -5.00 15.89 -19.39
N LYS A 251 -5.04 15.69 -20.71
CA LYS A 251 -3.90 15.14 -21.47
C LYS A 251 -2.63 15.96 -21.25
N THR A 252 -2.75 17.28 -21.38
CA THR A 252 -1.62 18.21 -21.22
C THR A 252 -1.05 18.16 -19.81
N GLU A 253 -1.91 18.15 -18.78
CA GLU A 253 -1.47 18.13 -17.38
C GLU A 253 -0.82 16.78 -17.03
N ALA A 254 -1.36 15.65 -17.51
CA ALA A 254 -0.71 14.35 -17.34
C ALA A 254 0.68 14.32 -18.00
N LEU A 255 0.79 14.79 -19.25
CA LEU A 255 2.05 14.85 -19.99
C LEU A 255 3.09 15.73 -19.30
N LYS A 256 2.70 16.85 -18.69
CA LYS A 256 3.62 17.71 -17.93
C LYS A 256 4.34 16.94 -16.83
N TYR A 257 3.63 16.08 -16.09
CA TYR A 257 4.24 15.29 -15.01
C TYR A 257 5.01 14.09 -15.56
N TYR A 258 4.49 13.36 -16.55
CA TYR A 258 5.26 12.31 -17.19
C TYR A 258 6.56 12.84 -17.80
N LEU A 259 6.57 14.00 -18.46
CA LEU A 259 7.78 14.60 -19.04
C LEU A 259 8.76 15.09 -17.97
N LYS A 260 8.29 15.67 -16.86
CA LYS A 260 9.15 16.07 -15.73
C LYS A 260 9.97 14.89 -15.18
N TYR A 261 9.49 13.66 -15.37
CA TYR A 261 10.03 12.46 -14.73
C TYR A 261 10.49 11.33 -15.67
N HIS A 262 10.05 11.29 -16.92
CA HIS A 262 10.58 10.43 -17.99
C HIS A 262 11.78 11.08 -18.72
N LEU A 263 11.98 12.40 -18.61
CA LEU A 263 13.17 13.09 -19.12
C LEU A 263 14.24 13.37 -18.07
N ASN A 264 14.05 12.93 -16.82
CA ASN A 264 15.07 13.05 -15.79
C ASN A 264 15.84 11.73 -15.71
N SER A 265 16.95 11.63 -16.45
CA SER A 265 17.85 10.47 -16.50
C SER A 265 18.66 10.23 -15.20
N HIS A 266 18.16 10.71 -14.07
CA HIS A 266 18.78 10.59 -12.76
C HIS A 266 17.72 10.16 -11.75
N GLY A 267 17.51 8.84 -11.58
CA GLY A 267 16.83 8.37 -10.37
C GLY A 267 16.06 7.05 -10.39
N LEU A 268 16.01 6.28 -11.48
CA LEU A 268 15.54 4.89 -11.38
C LEU A 268 16.76 3.97 -11.26
N PRO A 269 16.89 3.17 -10.18
CA PRO A 269 17.93 2.16 -10.11
C PRO A 269 17.75 1.15 -11.24
N GLU A 270 18.84 0.76 -11.89
CA GLU A 270 18.91 -0.26 -12.94
C GLU A 270 18.69 -1.68 -12.37
N ASP A 271 17.67 -1.87 -11.52
CA ASP A 271 17.37 -3.18 -10.93
C ASP A 271 16.42 -3.99 -11.82
N GLU A 272 16.78 -5.25 -12.01
CA GLU A 272 16.07 -6.27 -12.79
C GLU A 272 14.69 -6.56 -12.17
N GLY A 273 13.66 -5.88 -12.68
CA GLY A 273 12.25 -6.08 -12.29
C GLY A 273 11.25 -5.21 -13.05
N TYR A 274 11.73 -4.27 -13.87
CA TYR A 274 10.88 -3.37 -14.65
C TYR A 274 10.73 -3.89 -16.09
N GLU A 275 9.53 -4.37 -16.46
CA GLU A 275 9.22 -4.60 -17.87
C GLU A 275 8.85 -3.28 -18.56
N LEU A 276 9.68 -2.89 -19.52
CA LEU A 276 9.43 -1.78 -20.42
C LEU A 276 8.38 -2.20 -21.47
N LEU A 277 7.09 -1.99 -21.17
CA LEU A 277 6.04 -2.21 -22.16
C LEU A 277 6.07 -1.07 -23.18
N LYS A 278 6.56 -1.39 -24.38
CA LYS A 278 6.54 -0.47 -25.52
C LYS A 278 5.14 -0.40 -26.11
N ASN A 279 4.55 0.78 -26.13
CA ASN A 279 3.40 1.07 -26.97
C ASN A 279 3.72 2.30 -27.82
N GLU A 280 4.34 2.03 -28.95
CA GLU A 280 4.85 3.02 -29.89
C GLU A 280 3.71 3.73 -30.66
N GLU A 281 2.47 3.23 -30.58
CA GLU A 281 1.41 3.64 -31.52
C GLU A 281 0.54 4.82 -31.07
N GLU A 282 0.47 5.18 -29.78
CA GLU A 282 -0.46 6.23 -29.32
C GLU A 282 0.20 7.45 -28.66
N PHE A 283 1.41 7.30 -28.10
CA PHE A 283 2.10 8.39 -27.40
C PHE A 283 3.55 8.64 -27.85
N GLY A 284 4.14 7.77 -28.69
CA GLY A 284 5.51 7.93 -29.20
C GLY A 284 6.64 7.77 -28.17
N TRP A 285 6.34 7.28 -26.96
CA TRP A 285 7.28 7.07 -25.85
C TRP A 285 6.97 5.75 -25.14
N SER A 286 7.98 5.08 -24.58
CA SER A 286 7.83 3.84 -23.79
C SER A 286 7.41 4.17 -22.36
N TYR A 287 6.37 3.51 -21.83
CA TYR A 287 6.00 3.60 -20.42
C TYR A 287 6.61 2.44 -19.62
N ILE A 288 6.89 2.69 -18.34
CA ILE A 288 7.14 1.65 -17.35
C ILE A 288 5.81 1.46 -16.61
N ILE A 289 5.18 0.30 -16.76
CA ILE A 289 4.05 -0.10 -15.89
C ILE A 289 4.67 -0.83 -14.71
N TYR A 290 4.29 -0.45 -13.48
CA TYR A 290 4.52 -1.26 -12.30
C TYR A 290 3.61 -2.49 -12.38
N GLY A 291 4.11 -3.58 -12.94
CA GLY A 291 3.49 -4.90 -12.78
C GLY A 291 3.90 -5.47 -11.44
N ILE A 292 3.01 -5.48 -10.46
CA ILE A 292 3.08 -6.45 -9.37
C ILE A 292 2.83 -7.80 -10.06
N CYS A 293 3.86 -8.66 -10.12
CA CYS A 293 3.68 -10.07 -10.43
C CYS A 293 3.02 -10.77 -9.24
#